data_AF-A0A367M3Y6-F1
#
_entry.id   AF-A0A367M3Y6-F1
#
_cell.length_a   1.000
_cell.length_b   1.000
_cell.length_c   1.000
_cell.angle_alpha   90.00
_cell.angle_beta   90.00
_cell.angle_gamma   90.00
#
_symmetry.space_group_name_H-M   'P 1'
#
loop_
_entity.id
_entity.type
_entity.pdbx_description
1 polymer ?
#
loop_
_entity_poly.entity_id
_entity_poly.type
_entity_poly.pdbx_seq_one_letter_code
_entity_poly.pdbx_strand_id
1 'polypeptide(L)'
;MRPRSNKNRGLPPRMIKRTRTMKSGKVWVGYYYDGRDAEGRRKEIPLGTDLDEAREKWAKLERKAVPPTTRTVGDLLRRYERDVVPGKGKGTQEQNRKAIRQLAKAFESAPLEALTPHVIAQYRDARSAPVRANREIALLSHAFN
;
A
#
# COMPACT_ATOMS: atom_id res chain seq x y z
N MET A 1 16.26 -24.73 -4.19
CA MET A 1 14.83 -24.42 -4.44
C MET A 1 14.28 -25.50 -5.36
N ARG A 2 13.25 -26.27 -4.96
CA ARG A 2 12.72 -27.36 -5.80
C ARG A 2 12.09 -26.75 -7.06
N PRO A 3 12.49 -27.17 -8.28
CA PRO A 3 11.89 -26.68 -9.51
C PRO A 3 10.38 -26.91 -9.49
N ARG A 4 9.60 -25.91 -9.94
CA ARG A 4 8.16 -26.07 -10.07
C ARG A 4 7.85 -27.19 -11.06
N SER A 5 6.78 -27.93 -10.77
CA SER A 5 6.20 -28.90 -11.70
C SER A 5 5.98 -28.27 -13.07
N ASN A 6 6.30 -29.00 -14.14
CA ASN A 6 6.17 -28.55 -15.53
C ASN A 6 4.77 -27.99 -15.84
N LYS A 7 3.74 -28.52 -15.16
CA LYS A 7 2.33 -28.09 -15.31
C LYS A 7 2.03 -26.68 -14.79
N ASN A 8 2.86 -26.15 -13.88
CA ASN A 8 2.69 -24.84 -13.24
C ASN A 8 3.77 -23.83 -13.70
N ARG A 9 4.50 -24.15 -14.77
CA ARG A 9 5.53 -23.27 -15.32
C ARG A 9 4.86 -22.02 -15.90
N GLY A 10 5.38 -20.83 -15.60
CA GLY A 10 4.83 -19.55 -16.06
C GLY A 10 3.65 -18.98 -15.23
N LEU A 11 3.21 -19.68 -14.17
CA LEU A 11 2.22 -19.13 -13.24
C LEU A 11 2.89 -18.33 -12.12
N PRO A 12 2.22 -17.31 -11.54
CA PRO A 12 2.67 -16.63 -10.34
C PRO A 12 2.88 -17.58 -9.14
N PRO A 13 3.68 -17.22 -8.11
CA PRO A 13 3.87 -18.02 -6.89
C PRO A 13 2.54 -18.43 -6.26
N ARG A 14 2.47 -19.63 -5.67
CA ARG A 14 1.24 -20.22 -5.07
C ARG A 14 0.05 -20.39 -6.03
N MET A 15 0.13 -20.02 -7.30
CA MET A 15 -0.89 -20.35 -8.29
C MET A 15 -0.62 -21.74 -8.89
N ILE A 16 -1.67 -22.56 -9.00
CA ILE A 16 -1.64 -23.94 -9.49
C ILE A 16 -2.64 -24.10 -10.64
N LYS A 17 -2.26 -24.85 -11.68
CA LYS A 17 -3.14 -25.29 -12.76
C LYS A 17 -3.54 -26.75 -12.57
N ARG A 18 -4.84 -27.01 -12.60
CA ARG A 18 -5.44 -28.36 -12.60
C ARG A 18 -6.09 -28.60 -13.95
N THR A 19 -5.90 -29.80 -14.50
CA THR A 19 -6.49 -30.22 -15.77
C THR A 19 -7.26 -31.51 -15.56
N ARG A 20 -8.49 -31.59 -16.08
CA ARG A 20 -9.32 -32.81 -16.02
C ARG A 20 -9.91 -33.10 -17.39
N THR A 21 -9.73 -34.32 -17.90
CA THR A 21 -10.41 -34.78 -19.11
C THR A 21 -11.85 -35.12 -18.76
N MET A 22 -12.81 -34.49 -19.45
CA MET A 22 -14.23 -34.78 -19.28
C MET A 22 -14.63 -36.04 -20.07
N LYS A 23 -15.82 -36.60 -19.74
CA LYS A 23 -16.38 -37.75 -20.49
C LYS A 23 -16.55 -37.49 -21.99
N SER A 24 -16.68 -36.21 -22.38
CA SER A 24 -16.76 -35.74 -23.77
C SER A 24 -15.39 -35.62 -24.48
N GLY A 25 -14.28 -35.98 -23.82
CA GLY A 25 -12.92 -35.84 -24.35
C GLY A 25 -12.35 -34.42 -24.24
N LYS A 26 -13.17 -33.39 -23.97
CA LYS A 26 -12.69 -32.02 -23.71
C LYS A 26 -11.84 -31.96 -22.44
N VAL A 27 -10.72 -31.24 -22.50
CA VAL A 27 -9.87 -30.98 -21.33
C VAL A 27 -10.35 -29.71 -20.63
N TRP A 28 -10.79 -29.85 -19.39
CA TRP A 28 -11.10 -28.75 -18.50
C TRP A 28 -9.84 -28.25 -17.81
N VAL A 29 -9.70 -26.93 -17.70
CA VAL A 29 -8.60 -26.26 -17.01
C VAL A 29 -9.17 -25.38 -15.90
N GLY A 30 -8.64 -25.54 -14.69
CA GLY A 30 -8.95 -24.69 -13.55
C GLY A 30 -7.69 -24.18 -12.87
N TYR A 31 -7.75 -22.94 -12.41
CA TYR A 31 -6.71 -22.27 -11.66
C TYR A 31 -7.09 -22.16 -10.19
N TYR A 32 -6.09 -22.37 -9.33
CA TYR A 32 -6.25 -22.42 -7.88
C TYR A 32 -5.12 -21.66 -7.19
N TYR A 33 -5.44 -21.06 -6.05
CA TYR A 33 -4.46 -20.50 -5.12
C TYR A 33 -4.13 -21.53 -4.04
N ASP A 34 -2.86 -21.82 -3.87
CA ASP A 34 -2.28 -22.68 -2.85
C ASP A 34 -2.16 -21.90 -1.53
N GLY A 35 -3.29 -21.79 -0.83
CA GLY A 35 -3.40 -21.08 0.44
C GLY A 35 -3.22 -22.01 1.64
N ARG A 36 -3.29 -21.39 2.83
CA ARG A 36 -3.38 -22.09 4.10
C ARG A 36 -4.62 -21.61 4.85
N ASP A 37 -5.28 -22.51 5.57
CA ASP A 37 -6.34 -22.15 6.51
C ASP A 37 -5.77 -21.55 7.81
N ALA A 38 -6.64 -21.15 8.73
CA ALA A 38 -6.27 -20.55 10.01
C ALA A 38 -5.41 -21.51 10.87
N GLU A 39 -5.59 -22.81 10.67
CA GLU A 39 -4.85 -23.90 11.33
C GLU A 39 -3.55 -24.26 10.59
N GLY A 40 -3.21 -23.53 9.52
CA GLY A 40 -1.97 -23.70 8.75
C GLY A 40 -1.96 -24.89 7.78
N ARG A 41 -3.08 -25.60 7.62
CA ARG A 41 -3.26 -26.69 6.66
C ARG A 41 -3.47 -26.14 5.26
N ARG A 42 -2.99 -26.88 4.27
CA ARG A 42 -3.07 -26.50 2.86
C ARG A 42 -4.53 -26.53 2.38
N LYS A 43 -4.99 -25.42 1.79
CA LYS A 43 -6.33 -25.31 1.21
C LYS A 43 -6.24 -24.63 -0.16
N GLU A 44 -6.70 -25.33 -1.19
CA GLU A 44 -6.78 -24.77 -2.54
C GLU A 44 -8.04 -23.89 -2.66
N ILE A 45 -7.85 -22.62 -2.98
CA ILE A 45 -8.94 -21.67 -3.23
C ILE A 45 -9.17 -21.59 -4.75
N PRO A 46 -10.38 -21.86 -5.27
CA PRO A 46 -10.65 -21.78 -6.70
C PRO A 46 -10.58 -20.33 -7.19
N LEU A 47 -9.79 -20.10 -8.24
CA LEU A 47 -9.64 -18.78 -8.89
C LEU A 47 -10.48 -18.67 -10.16
N GLY A 48 -10.77 -19.79 -10.82
CA GLY A 48 -11.61 -19.83 -12.02
C GLY A 48 -10.98 -20.66 -13.13
N THR A 49 -11.55 -20.58 -14.33
CA THR A 49 -11.09 -21.33 -15.52
C THR A 49 -10.37 -20.44 -16.53
N ASP A 50 -10.58 -19.13 -16.47
CA ASP A 50 -9.85 -18.13 -17.25
C ASP A 50 -8.54 -17.72 -16.54
N LEU A 51 -7.46 -17.54 -17.31
CA LEU A 51 -6.14 -17.25 -16.74
C LEU A 51 -6.04 -15.84 -16.19
N ASP A 52 -6.63 -14.86 -16.88
CA ASP A 52 -6.48 -13.45 -16.54
C ASP A 52 -7.36 -13.10 -15.34
N GLU A 53 -8.60 -13.61 -15.29
CA GLU A 53 -9.43 -13.53 -14.08
C GLU A 53 -8.76 -14.19 -12.88
N ALA A 54 -8.11 -15.34 -13.11
CA ALA A 54 -7.45 -16.06 -12.05
C ALA A 54 -6.20 -15.31 -11.55
N ARG A 55 -5.48 -14.60 -12.41
CA ARG A 55 -4.38 -13.71 -12.02
C ARG A 55 -4.85 -12.52 -11.20
N GLU A 56 -6.00 -11.93 -11.53
CA GLU A 56 -6.56 -10.84 -10.74
C GLU A 56 -6.95 -11.30 -9.33
N LYS A 57 -7.65 -12.44 -9.22
CA LYS A 57 -8.01 -13.03 -7.92
C LYS A 57 -6.78 -13.48 -7.14
N TRP A 58 -5.76 -14.03 -7.82
CA TRP A 58 -4.46 -14.34 -7.22
C TRP A 58 -3.81 -13.08 -6.63
N ALA A 59 -3.78 -11.98 -7.39
CA ALA A 59 -3.16 -10.74 -6.93
C ALA A 59 -3.87 -10.18 -5.69
N LYS A 60 -5.20 -10.31 -5.62
CA LYS A 60 -5.98 -9.93 -4.42
C LYS A 60 -5.62 -10.77 -3.19
N LEU A 61 -5.35 -12.07 -3.36
CA LEU A 61 -4.98 -12.98 -2.25
C LEU A 61 -3.51 -12.87 -1.85
N GLU A 62 -2.61 -12.66 -2.81
CA GLU A 62 -1.17 -12.54 -2.56
C GLU A 62 -0.78 -11.13 -2.11
N ARG A 63 -1.67 -10.13 -2.29
CA ARG A 63 -1.48 -8.79 -1.75
C ARG A 63 -1.31 -8.91 -0.24
N LYS A 64 -0.04 -8.90 0.20
CA LYS A 64 0.31 -8.67 1.60
C LYS A 64 -0.33 -7.33 1.94
N ALA A 65 -1.26 -7.32 2.90
CA ALA A 65 -1.58 -6.08 3.56
C ALA A 65 -0.24 -5.52 4.01
N VAL A 66 0.15 -4.36 3.49
CA VAL A 66 1.32 -3.67 4.01
C VAL A 66 1.02 -3.57 5.50
N PRO A 67 1.87 -4.12 6.39
CA PRO A 67 1.63 -4.00 7.81
C PRO A 67 1.43 -2.51 8.04
N PRO A 68 0.30 -2.07 8.63
CA PRO A 68 0.13 -0.66 8.88
C PRO A 68 1.35 -0.24 9.69
N THR A 69 2.27 0.49 9.05
CA THR A 69 3.32 1.14 9.83
C THR A 69 2.54 1.97 10.84
N THR A 70 2.62 1.60 12.11
CA THR A 70 1.82 2.14 13.24
C THR A 70 2.09 3.63 13.48
N ARG A 71 2.70 4.31 12.50
CA ARG A 71 3.10 5.69 12.51
C ARG A 71 2.08 6.48 11.70
N THR A 72 1.49 7.44 12.38
CA THR A 72 0.59 8.43 11.78
C THR A 72 1.42 9.56 11.17
N VAL A 73 0.78 10.39 10.33
CA VAL A 73 1.38 11.65 9.88
C VAL A 73 1.67 12.55 11.10
N GLY A 74 0.85 12.52 12.15
CA GLY A 74 1.12 13.22 13.40
C GLY A 74 2.45 12.81 14.06
N ASP A 75 2.75 11.51 14.09
CA ASP A 75 4.01 10.99 14.65
C ASP A 75 5.22 11.46 13.84
N LEU A 76 5.09 11.48 12.51
CA LEU A 76 6.11 12.02 11.61
C LEU A 76 6.38 13.50 11.89
N LEU A 77 5.32 14.30 11.98
CA LEU A 77 5.42 15.74 12.20
C LEU A 77 6.02 16.06 13.57
N ARG A 78 5.62 15.35 14.64
CA ARG A 78 6.22 15.51 15.98
C ARG A 78 7.71 15.17 15.98
N ARG A 79 8.10 14.09 15.31
CA ARG A 79 9.51 13.72 15.15
C ARG A 79 10.29 14.81 14.41
N TYR A 80 9.74 15.32 13.31
CA TYR A 80 10.36 16.40 12.53
C TYR A 80 10.50 17.69 13.35
N GLU A 81 9.48 18.04 14.13
CA GLU A 81 9.51 19.19 15.04
C GLU A 81 10.59 19.06 16.12
N ARG A 82 10.79 17.86 16.66
CA ARG A 82 11.79 17.61 17.71
C ARG A 82 13.21 17.57 17.15
N ASP A 83 13.42 16.84 16.05
CA ASP A 83 14.76 16.45 15.61
C ASP A 83 15.35 17.42 14.57
N VAL A 84 14.52 18.08 13.77
CA VAL A 84 14.98 18.87 12.60
C VAL A 84 14.73 20.36 12.77
N VAL A 85 13.57 20.76 13.30
CA VAL A 85 13.21 22.18 13.42
C VAL A 85 14.20 22.97 14.29
N PRO A 86 14.71 22.49 15.44
CA PRO A 86 15.62 23.27 16.28
C PRO A 86 16.94 23.64 15.60
N GLY A 87 17.39 22.85 14.61
CA GLY A 87 18.61 23.12 13.83
C GLY A 87 18.44 24.18 12.74
N LYS A 88 17.22 24.65 12.46
CA LYS A 88 16.95 25.68 11.43
C LYS A 88 17.01 27.08 12.04
N GLY A 89 17.23 28.11 11.21
CA GLY A 89 17.24 29.51 11.67
C GLY A 89 15.91 29.94 12.31
N LYS A 90 15.94 30.83 13.30
CA LYS A 90 14.78 31.19 14.16
C LYS A 90 13.50 31.51 13.37
N GLY A 91 13.60 32.32 12.31
CA GLY A 91 12.46 32.65 11.46
C GLY A 91 11.87 31.43 10.73
N THR A 92 12.72 30.53 10.27
CA THR A 92 12.32 29.26 9.65
C THR A 92 11.68 28.33 10.68
N GLN A 93 12.17 28.30 11.93
CA GLN A 93 11.55 27.50 12.98
C GLN A 93 10.09 27.90 13.20
N GLU A 94 9.84 29.20 13.34
CA GLU A 94 8.48 29.72 13.58
C GLU A 94 7.54 29.39 12.42
N GLN A 95 8.02 29.54 11.19
CA GLN A 95 7.26 29.18 9.99
C GLN A 95 6.95 27.67 9.94
N ASN A 96 7.92 26.82 10.27
CA ASN A 96 7.73 25.37 10.30
C ASN A 96 6.73 24.96 11.37
N ARG A 97 6.80 25.51 12.59
CA ARG A 97 5.82 25.24 13.65
C ARG A 97 4.40 25.66 13.27
N LYS A 98 4.25 26.74 12.49
CA LYS A 98 2.95 27.16 11.94
C LYS A 98 2.43 26.15 10.90
N ALA A 99 3.29 25.69 10.00
CA ALA A 99 2.94 24.69 8.99
C ALA A 99 2.60 23.32 9.62
N ILE A 100 3.38 22.86 10.60
CA ILE A 100 3.14 21.61 11.35
C ILE A 100 1.77 21.64 12.02
N ARG A 101 1.44 22.72 12.73
CA ARG A 101 0.10 22.88 13.34
C ARG A 101 -1.03 22.83 12.31
N GLN A 102 -0.81 23.39 11.11
CA GLN A 102 -1.84 23.41 10.07
C GLN A 102 -2.00 22.04 9.39
N LEU A 103 -0.92 21.28 9.21
CA LEU A 103 -0.96 19.91 8.71
C LEU A 103 -1.56 18.94 9.72
N ALA A 104 -1.25 19.11 11.02
CA ALA A 104 -1.81 18.28 12.08
C ALA A 104 -3.36 18.34 12.11
N LYS A 105 -3.95 19.53 11.91
CA LYS A 105 -5.42 19.67 11.80
C LYS A 105 -6.07 18.80 10.73
N ALA A 106 -5.36 18.51 9.64
CA ALA A 106 -5.89 17.74 8.51
C ALA A 106 -5.50 16.26 8.59
N PHE A 107 -4.33 15.94 9.14
CA PHE A 107 -3.72 14.62 8.94
C PHE A 107 -3.22 13.96 10.22
N GLU A 108 -3.38 14.54 11.41
CA GLU A 108 -2.75 14.02 12.63
C GLU A 108 -2.97 12.52 12.86
N SER A 109 -4.22 12.05 12.70
CA SER A 109 -4.59 10.64 12.88
C SER A 109 -4.47 9.81 11.60
N ALA A 110 -4.11 10.41 10.46
CA ALA A 110 -4.02 9.71 9.19
C ALA A 110 -2.81 8.76 9.20
N PRO A 111 -2.97 7.50 8.75
CA PRO A 111 -1.84 6.62 8.48
C PRO A 111 -0.92 7.23 7.42
N LEU A 112 0.40 7.05 7.54
CA LEU A 112 1.35 7.58 6.55
C LEU A 112 1.05 7.10 5.12
N GLU A 113 0.63 5.85 4.96
CA GLU A 113 0.28 5.26 3.66
C GLU A 113 -0.98 5.88 3.02
N ALA A 114 -1.86 6.46 3.83
CA ALA A 114 -3.06 7.13 3.32
C ALA A 114 -2.74 8.50 2.70
N LEU A 115 -1.55 9.05 2.96
CA LEU A 115 -1.13 10.34 2.45
C LEU A 115 -0.60 10.22 1.01
N THR A 116 -1.53 10.04 0.08
CA THR A 116 -1.24 9.93 -1.35
C THR A 116 -1.07 11.31 -2.02
N PRO A 117 -0.41 11.39 -3.20
CA PRO A 117 -0.32 12.65 -3.96
C PRO A 117 -1.70 13.27 -4.26
N HIS A 118 -2.72 12.44 -4.46
CA HIS A 118 -4.09 12.90 -4.66
C HIS A 118 -4.65 13.60 -3.42
N VAL A 119 -4.46 13.04 -2.24
CA VAL A 119 -4.88 13.66 -0.96
C VAL A 119 -4.13 14.97 -0.70
N ILE A 120 -2.84 15.03 -1.04
CA ILE A 120 -2.04 16.27 -0.94
C ILE A 120 -2.57 17.35 -1.89
N ALA A 121 -2.94 16.99 -3.13
CA ALA A 121 -3.55 17.92 -4.08
C ALA A 121 -4.91 18.43 -3.57
N GLN A 122 -5.77 17.54 -3.05
CA GLN A 122 -7.04 17.95 -2.45
C GLN A 122 -6.84 18.95 -1.31
N TYR A 123 -5.87 18.70 -0.43
CA TYR A 123 -5.53 19.63 0.65
C TYR A 123 -5.05 20.99 0.13
N ARG A 124 -4.19 20.99 -0.89
CA ARG A 124 -3.71 22.21 -1.54
C ARG A 124 -4.86 23.04 -2.07
N ASP A 125 -5.76 22.38 -2.81
CA ASP A 125 -6.85 23.05 -3.52
C ASP A 125 -7.94 23.54 -2.55
N ALA A 126 -8.16 22.84 -1.43
CA ALA A 126 -9.05 23.28 -0.36
C ALA A 126 -8.47 24.43 0.49
N ARG A 127 -7.17 24.71 0.41
CA ARG A 127 -6.52 25.73 1.23
C ARG A 127 -6.71 27.12 0.62
N SER A 128 -7.40 28.00 1.35
CA SER A 128 -7.63 29.40 0.94
C SER A 128 -6.35 30.25 0.81
N ALA A 129 -5.24 29.82 1.42
CA ALA A 129 -3.95 30.50 1.39
C ALA A 129 -2.93 29.72 0.55
N PRO A 130 -2.83 29.95 -0.78
CA PRO A 130 -2.06 29.09 -1.68
C PRO A 130 -0.55 29.08 -1.38
N VAL A 131 0.02 30.23 -1.02
CA VAL A 131 1.43 30.32 -0.62
C VAL A 131 1.71 29.51 0.67
N ARG A 132 0.74 29.47 1.60
CA ARG A 132 0.86 28.66 2.82
C ARG A 132 0.72 27.18 2.51
N ALA A 133 -0.23 26.81 1.66
CA ALA A 133 -0.39 25.45 1.16
C ALA A 133 0.92 24.89 0.59
N ASN A 134 1.59 25.66 -0.28
CA ASN A 134 2.87 25.24 -0.87
C ASN A 134 3.97 25.06 0.18
N ARG A 135 4.04 25.93 1.20
CA ARG A 135 5.00 25.80 2.31
C ARG A 135 4.70 24.58 3.19
N GLU A 136 3.43 24.30 3.45
CA GLU A 136 2.98 23.13 4.19
C GLU A 136 3.36 21.84 3.44
N ILE A 137 3.10 21.77 2.14
CA ILE A 137 3.45 20.62 1.29
C ILE A 137 4.97 20.45 1.18
N ALA A 138 5.72 21.55 1.07
CA ALA A 138 7.19 21.49 1.08
C ALA A 138 7.74 20.95 2.40
N LEU A 139 7.17 21.35 3.54
CA LEU A 139 7.54 20.80 4.85
C LEU A 139 7.23 19.32 4.93
N LEU A 140 6.04 18.91 4.47
CA LEU A 140 5.64 17.52 4.43
C LEU A 140 6.64 16.70 3.61
N SER A 141 6.97 17.15 2.39
CA SER A 141 7.97 16.48 1.55
C SER A 141 9.33 16.34 2.24
N HIS A 142 9.80 17.37 2.94
CA HIS A 142 11.04 17.28 3.72
C HIS A 142 10.93 16.33 4.91
N ALA A 143 9.78 16.22 5.55
CA ALA A 143 9.61 15.30 6.67
C ALA A 143 9.64 13.82 6.20
N PHE A 144 9.23 13.54 4.96
CA PHE A 144 9.21 12.18 4.39
C PHE A 144 10.57 11.71 3.84
N ASN A 145 11.47 12.63 3.51
CA ASN A 145 12.81 12.33 2.98
C ASN A 145 13.86 12.25 4.09
#